data_AF-A0AAI9PCA1-F1
#
_entry.id   AF-A0AAI9PCA1-F1
#
_cell.length_a   1.000
_cell.length_b   1.000
_cell.length_c   1.000
_cell.angle_alpha   90.00
_cell.angle_beta   90.00
_cell.angle_gamma   90.00
#
_symmetry.space_group_name_H-M   'P 1'
#
loop_
_entity.id
_entity.type
_entity.pdbx_description
1 polymer ?
#
loop_
_entity_poly.entity_id
_entity_poly.type
_entity_poly.pdbx_seq_one_letter_code
_entity_poly.pdbx_strand_id
1 'polypeptide(L)'
;MFGCSDEDKLNCNAEETKSTATQIMDNEIANIAHSPFVKHIIQSKGMPSKGDIENIKAVSIDEKIGAATCSATYKFSFGGINASTEFTYDLNWLQDKKTTEVKADVQSARSITNKVFLTLGPIVEHERRAAEMAAYKKRQEQAALEAQQQPVSVELENANKSEPELTPSQQQCVNTKMDDYRVEVGQDALISYDQISEWEGQCRGN
;
A
#
# COMPACT_ATOMS: atom_id res chain seq x y z
N MET A 1 35.18 -54.70 -21.90
CA MET A 1 33.98 -53.87 -22.14
C MET A 1 33.46 -53.45 -20.78
N PHE A 2 33.73 -52.22 -20.34
CA PHE A 2 33.11 -51.66 -19.14
C PHE A 2 31.80 -51.01 -19.57
N GLY A 3 30.71 -51.79 -19.48
CA GLY A 3 29.36 -51.28 -19.59
C GLY A 3 28.96 -50.66 -18.26
N CYS A 4 29.23 -49.37 -18.08
CA CYS A 4 28.49 -48.54 -17.15
C CYS A 4 27.34 -47.93 -17.95
N SER A 5 26.28 -48.72 -18.20
CA SER A 5 25.03 -48.19 -18.75
C SER A 5 24.32 -47.47 -17.61
N ASP A 6 24.85 -46.30 -17.28
CA ASP A 6 24.25 -45.39 -16.33
C ASP A 6 23.12 -44.59 -17.01
N GLU A 7 22.16 -45.30 -17.61
CA GLU A 7 21.09 -44.74 -18.44
C GLU A 7 20.19 -43.77 -17.67
N ASP A 8 20.22 -43.81 -16.34
CA ASP A 8 19.43 -42.93 -15.47
C ASP A 8 20.10 -41.59 -15.11
N LYS A 9 21.39 -41.39 -15.43
CA LYS A 9 22.14 -40.20 -14.97
C LYS A 9 21.71 -38.89 -15.63
N LEU A 10 21.26 -38.96 -16.87
CA LEU A 10 20.85 -37.79 -17.67
C LEU A 10 19.34 -37.78 -17.93
N ASN A 11 18.58 -38.28 -16.96
CA ASN A 11 17.14 -38.36 -17.09
C ASN A 11 16.50 -36.99 -16.83
N CYS A 12 16.09 -36.31 -17.90
CA CYS A 12 15.31 -35.06 -17.84
C CYS A 12 14.07 -35.17 -16.94
N ASN A 13 13.48 -36.36 -16.82
CA ASN A 13 12.27 -36.62 -16.05
C ASN A 13 12.53 -37.16 -14.64
N ALA A 14 13.78 -37.25 -14.19
CA ALA A 14 14.07 -37.62 -12.80
C ALA A 14 13.49 -36.58 -11.83
N GLU A 15 12.86 -37.05 -10.75
CA GLU A 15 12.19 -36.18 -9.77
C GLU A 15 13.13 -35.13 -9.16
N GLU A 16 14.36 -35.53 -8.85
CA GLU A 16 15.41 -34.62 -8.34
C GLU A 16 15.77 -33.53 -9.36
N THR A 17 15.84 -33.89 -10.66
CA THR A 17 16.12 -32.95 -11.74
C THR A 17 14.99 -31.94 -11.90
N LYS A 18 13.73 -32.42 -11.90
CA LYS A 18 12.54 -31.57 -11.94
C LYS A 18 12.51 -30.62 -10.75
N SER A 19 12.66 -31.15 -9.54
CA SER A 19 12.66 -30.38 -8.30
C SER A 19 13.73 -29.27 -8.32
N THR A 20 14.95 -29.60 -8.74
CA THR A 20 16.06 -28.65 -8.84
C THR A 20 15.79 -27.57 -9.90
N ALA A 21 15.32 -27.96 -11.09
CA ALA A 21 14.95 -27.01 -12.14
C ALA A 21 13.82 -26.07 -11.67
N THR A 22 12.77 -26.61 -11.05
CA THR A 22 11.66 -25.83 -10.47
C THR A 22 12.19 -24.85 -9.43
N GLN A 23 13.07 -25.29 -8.54
CA GLN A 23 13.65 -24.44 -7.50
C GLN A 23 14.48 -23.29 -8.08
N ILE A 24 15.26 -23.53 -9.13
CA ILE A 24 16.02 -22.47 -9.82
C ILE A 24 15.06 -21.42 -10.40
N MET A 25 13.97 -21.86 -11.03
CA MET A 25 12.95 -20.97 -11.61
C MET A 25 12.19 -20.19 -10.52
N ASP A 26 11.76 -20.87 -9.45
CA ASP A 26 11.08 -20.25 -8.30
C ASP A 26 11.97 -19.20 -7.63
N ASN A 27 13.27 -19.50 -7.45
CA ASN A 27 14.23 -18.56 -6.87
C ASN A 27 14.40 -17.31 -7.74
N GLU A 28 14.44 -17.47 -9.06
CA GLU A 28 14.51 -16.32 -9.96
C GLU A 28 13.25 -15.45 -9.84
N ILE A 29 12.06 -16.05 -9.82
CA ILE A 29 10.80 -15.31 -9.65
C ILE A 29 10.79 -14.58 -8.31
N ALA A 30 11.22 -15.25 -7.24
CA ALA A 30 11.37 -14.63 -5.93
C ALA A 30 12.35 -13.46 -5.96
N ASN A 31 13.49 -13.58 -6.63
CA ASN A 31 14.46 -12.49 -6.77
C ASN A 31 13.85 -11.27 -7.47
N ILE A 32 13.06 -11.47 -8.52
CA ILE A 32 12.34 -10.37 -9.20
C ILE A 32 11.30 -9.76 -8.24
N ALA A 33 10.58 -10.58 -7.48
CA ALA A 33 9.58 -10.14 -6.50
C ALA A 33 10.17 -9.25 -5.37
N HIS A 34 11.48 -9.34 -5.11
CA HIS A 34 12.17 -8.46 -4.16
C HIS A 34 12.57 -7.11 -4.75
N SER A 35 12.35 -6.87 -6.05
CA SER A 35 12.63 -5.57 -6.68
C SER A 35 11.74 -4.46 -6.07
N PRO A 36 12.29 -3.27 -5.78
CA PRO A 36 11.51 -2.14 -5.28
C PRO A 36 10.30 -1.79 -6.16
N PHE A 37 10.42 -2.03 -7.47
CA PHE A 37 9.37 -1.74 -8.45
C PHE A 37 8.11 -2.59 -8.22
N VAL A 38 8.25 -3.84 -7.76
CA VAL A 38 7.12 -4.78 -7.63
C VAL A 38 6.65 -4.96 -6.19
N LYS A 39 7.37 -4.38 -5.21
CA LYS A 39 7.05 -4.49 -3.78
C LYS A 39 5.60 -4.14 -3.45
N HIS A 40 5.06 -3.09 -4.05
CA HIS A 40 3.66 -2.67 -3.82
C HIS A 40 2.65 -3.68 -4.40
N ILE A 41 2.96 -4.31 -5.54
CA ILE A 41 2.13 -5.35 -6.15
C ILE A 41 2.12 -6.58 -5.24
N ILE A 42 3.29 -7.00 -4.74
CA ILE A 42 3.43 -8.13 -3.82
C ILE A 42 2.68 -7.88 -2.51
N GLN A 43 2.75 -6.68 -1.95
CA GLN A 43 2.00 -6.31 -0.74
C GLN A 43 0.47 -6.38 -0.94
N SER A 44 0.00 -6.10 -2.16
CA SER A 44 -1.43 -6.14 -2.49
C SER A 44 -1.93 -7.55 -2.86
N LYS A 45 -1.14 -8.32 -3.62
CA LYS A 45 -1.57 -9.59 -4.23
C LYS A 45 -0.92 -10.84 -3.65
N GLY A 46 0.03 -10.70 -2.71
CA GLY A 46 0.78 -11.80 -2.11
C GLY A 46 2.07 -12.14 -2.87
N MET A 47 2.66 -13.31 -2.58
CA MET A 47 3.77 -13.85 -3.36
C MET A 47 3.25 -14.73 -4.51
N PRO A 48 3.99 -14.88 -5.62
CA PRO A 48 3.70 -15.88 -6.64
C PRO A 48 3.58 -17.28 -6.03
N SER A 49 2.69 -18.10 -6.59
CA SER A 49 2.61 -19.52 -6.21
C SER A 49 3.93 -20.21 -6.51
N LYS A 50 4.20 -21.31 -5.80
CA LYS A 50 5.25 -22.25 -6.22
C LYS A 50 4.96 -22.69 -7.65
N GLY A 51 5.99 -22.73 -8.49
CA GLY A 51 5.84 -23.16 -9.87
C GLY A 51 5.76 -24.67 -9.99
N ASP A 52 5.37 -25.10 -11.18
CA ASP A 52 5.40 -26.50 -11.61
C ASP A 52 6.00 -26.61 -13.01
N ILE A 53 6.61 -27.76 -13.30
CA ILE A 53 7.20 -28.05 -14.62
C ILE A 53 6.45 -29.22 -15.26
N GLU A 54 5.99 -29.01 -16.49
CA GLU A 54 5.30 -30.01 -17.29
C GLU A 54 5.95 -30.15 -18.68
N ASN A 55 5.47 -31.12 -19.48
CA ASN A 55 5.85 -31.31 -20.88
C ASN A 55 7.36 -31.46 -21.13
N ILE A 56 8.05 -32.11 -20.21
CA ILE A 56 9.51 -32.29 -20.26
C ILE A 56 9.89 -33.22 -21.42
N LYS A 57 10.85 -32.77 -22.23
CA LYS A 57 11.40 -33.50 -23.37
C LYS A 57 12.92 -33.37 -23.39
N ALA A 58 13.61 -34.44 -23.74
CA ALA A 58 15.03 -34.37 -24.09
C ALA A 58 15.18 -33.74 -25.48
N VAL A 59 15.99 -32.70 -25.59
CA VAL A 59 16.32 -32.01 -26.85
C VAL A 59 17.59 -32.60 -27.45
N SER A 60 18.60 -32.83 -26.62
CA SER A 60 19.86 -33.45 -27.00
C SER A 60 20.45 -34.25 -25.84
N ILE A 61 21.17 -35.33 -26.15
CA ILE A 61 21.91 -36.14 -25.19
C ILE A 61 23.28 -36.43 -25.80
N ASP A 62 24.35 -36.09 -25.09
CA ASP A 62 25.72 -36.47 -25.40
C ASP A 62 26.29 -37.30 -24.25
N GLU A 63 26.14 -38.61 -24.40
CA GLU A 63 26.61 -39.60 -23.42
C GLU A 63 28.13 -39.60 -23.26
N LYS A 64 28.89 -39.15 -24.27
CA LYS A 64 30.36 -39.19 -24.22
C LYS A 64 30.92 -38.20 -23.22
N ILE A 65 30.28 -37.04 -23.10
CA ILE A 65 30.65 -35.99 -22.16
C ILE A 65 29.73 -35.96 -20.94
N GLY A 66 28.70 -36.80 -20.90
CA GLY A 66 27.75 -36.85 -19.80
C GLY A 66 26.89 -35.58 -19.73
N ALA A 67 26.41 -35.09 -20.87
CA ALA A 67 25.58 -33.88 -20.94
C ALA A 67 24.24 -34.14 -21.63
N ALA A 68 23.17 -33.48 -21.19
CA ALA A 68 21.89 -33.49 -21.89
C ALA A 68 21.22 -32.12 -21.79
N THR A 69 20.54 -31.69 -22.85
CA THR A 69 19.68 -30.51 -22.83
C THR A 69 18.24 -30.96 -22.85
N CYS A 70 17.45 -30.43 -21.93
CA CYS A 70 16.04 -30.71 -21.76
C CYS A 70 15.22 -29.44 -22.04
N SER A 71 14.01 -29.58 -22.56
CA SER A 71 13.02 -28.51 -22.69
C SER A 71 11.79 -28.84 -21.85
N ALA A 72 11.19 -27.84 -21.21
CA ALA A 72 9.96 -28.03 -20.46
C ALA A 72 9.11 -26.76 -20.42
N THR A 73 7.89 -26.89 -19.92
CA THR A 73 6.98 -25.78 -19.68
C THR A 73 6.92 -25.49 -18.18
N TYR A 74 7.33 -24.29 -17.78
CA TYR A 74 7.20 -23.81 -16.41
C TYR A 74 5.89 -23.02 -16.25
N LYS A 75 5.11 -23.33 -15.21
CA LYS A 75 3.82 -22.70 -14.89
C LYS A 75 3.81 -22.17 -13.48
N PHE A 76 3.17 -21.02 -13.27
CA PHE A 76 2.92 -20.44 -11.95
C PHE A 76 1.67 -19.55 -11.98
N SER A 77 1.15 -19.19 -10.82
CA SER A 77 0.03 -18.26 -10.68
C SER A 77 0.42 -17.08 -9.81
N PHE A 78 -0.02 -15.87 -10.18
CA PHE A 78 0.21 -14.68 -9.38
C PHE A 78 -0.94 -13.68 -9.51
N GLY A 79 -1.54 -13.28 -8.38
CA GLY A 79 -2.67 -12.34 -8.38
C GLY A 79 -3.88 -12.82 -9.19
N GLY A 80 -4.08 -14.14 -9.30
CA GLY A 80 -5.12 -14.75 -10.14
C GLY A 80 -4.76 -14.91 -11.62
N ILE A 81 -3.58 -14.44 -12.05
CA ILE A 81 -3.08 -14.63 -13.41
C ILE A 81 -2.26 -15.92 -13.45
N ASN A 82 -2.71 -16.87 -14.26
CA ASN A 82 -1.93 -18.07 -14.58
C ASN A 82 -0.96 -17.76 -15.73
N ALA A 83 0.32 -18.00 -15.49
CA ALA A 83 1.39 -17.76 -16.43
C ALA A 83 2.12 -19.06 -16.76
N SER A 84 2.57 -19.17 -18.00
CA SER A 84 3.26 -20.35 -18.52
C SER A 84 4.30 -19.91 -19.53
N THR A 85 5.47 -20.54 -19.52
CA THR A 85 6.54 -20.31 -20.50
C THR A 85 7.31 -21.60 -20.78
N GLU A 86 7.77 -21.75 -22.00
CA GLU A 86 8.77 -22.78 -22.32
C GLU A 86 10.16 -22.30 -21.90
N PHE A 87 11.00 -23.23 -21.46
CA PHE A 87 12.38 -22.98 -21.10
C PHE A 87 13.23 -24.24 -21.32
N THR A 88 14.54 -24.07 -21.37
CA THR A 88 15.50 -25.16 -21.46
C THR A 88 16.33 -25.26 -20.19
N TYR A 89 16.79 -26.47 -19.87
CA TYR A 89 17.76 -26.69 -18.83
C TYR A 89 18.76 -27.77 -19.23
N ASP A 90 20.00 -27.59 -18.83
CA ASP A 90 21.10 -28.50 -19.10
C ASP A 90 21.39 -29.37 -17.88
N LEU A 91 21.65 -30.64 -18.15
CA LEU A 91 22.11 -31.64 -17.21
C LEU A 91 23.56 -31.96 -17.50
N ASN A 92 24.42 -31.91 -16.49
CA ASN A 92 25.81 -32.30 -16.60
C ASN A 92 26.15 -33.32 -15.50
N TRP A 93 26.61 -34.51 -15.89
CA TRP A 93 27.04 -35.52 -14.95
C TRP A 93 28.44 -35.20 -14.41
N LEU A 94 28.53 -34.98 -13.10
CA LEU A 94 29.79 -34.73 -12.41
C LEU A 94 30.34 -36.06 -11.90
N GLN A 95 31.32 -36.63 -12.60
CA GLN A 95 31.88 -37.95 -12.29
C GLN A 95 32.55 -38.01 -10.91
N ASP A 96 33.19 -36.92 -10.49
CA ASP A 96 33.85 -36.78 -9.19
C ASP A 96 32.85 -36.84 -8.03
N LYS A 97 31.71 -36.16 -8.17
CA LYS A 97 30.67 -36.09 -7.14
C LYS A 97 29.63 -37.21 -7.26
N LYS A 98 29.59 -37.88 -8.40
CA LYS A 98 28.54 -38.83 -8.78
C LYS A 98 27.14 -38.21 -8.67
N THR A 99 26.99 -36.98 -9.17
CA THR A 99 25.73 -36.23 -9.14
C THR A 99 25.48 -35.54 -10.47
N THR A 100 24.21 -35.29 -10.80
CA THR A 100 23.83 -34.48 -11.96
C THR A 100 23.67 -33.02 -11.55
N GLU A 101 24.42 -32.12 -12.18
CA GLU A 101 24.24 -30.68 -12.06
C GLU A 101 23.15 -30.21 -13.03
N VAL A 102 22.20 -29.41 -12.54
CA VAL A 102 21.10 -28.84 -13.32
C VAL A 102 21.31 -27.34 -13.51
N LYS A 103 21.28 -26.86 -14.75
CA LYS A 103 21.36 -25.42 -15.09
C LYS A 103 20.17 -25.03 -15.95
N ALA A 104 19.23 -24.27 -15.40
CA ALA A 104 18.07 -23.79 -16.14
C ALA A 104 18.30 -22.41 -16.77
N ASP A 105 17.78 -22.20 -17.97
CA ASP A 105 17.69 -20.86 -18.57
C ASP A 105 16.54 -20.08 -17.93
N VAL A 106 16.91 -19.12 -17.08
CA VAL A 106 15.98 -18.31 -16.31
C VAL A 106 15.46 -17.08 -17.08
N GLN A 107 15.94 -16.81 -18.31
CA GLN A 107 15.49 -15.64 -19.07
C GLN A 107 14.01 -15.72 -19.42
N SER A 108 13.51 -16.91 -19.76
CA SER A 108 12.09 -17.15 -19.98
C SER A 108 11.26 -16.81 -18.73
N ALA A 109 11.69 -17.25 -17.54
CA ALA A 109 11.05 -16.91 -16.27
C ALA A 109 11.04 -15.40 -15.99
N ARG A 110 12.15 -14.70 -16.25
CA ARG A 110 12.22 -13.23 -16.11
C ARG A 110 11.23 -12.54 -17.02
N SER A 111 11.22 -12.92 -18.30
CA SER A 111 10.36 -12.31 -19.31
C SER A 111 8.88 -12.45 -18.96
N ILE A 112 8.44 -13.68 -18.65
CA ILE A 112 7.03 -13.92 -18.33
C ILE A 112 6.62 -13.24 -17.01
N THR A 113 7.50 -13.27 -16.00
CA THR A 113 7.24 -12.64 -14.70
C THR A 113 7.11 -11.11 -14.83
N ASN A 114 8.01 -10.47 -15.59
CA ASN A 114 7.90 -9.04 -15.90
C ASN A 114 6.59 -8.70 -16.62
N LYS A 115 6.16 -9.54 -17.57
CA LYS A 115 4.89 -9.36 -18.26
C LYS A 115 3.70 -9.44 -17.30
N VAL A 116 3.72 -10.38 -16.35
CA VAL A 116 2.68 -10.49 -15.32
C VAL A 116 2.65 -9.23 -14.44
N PHE A 117 3.81 -8.76 -13.97
CA PHE A 117 3.89 -7.56 -13.16
C PHE A 117 3.43 -6.29 -13.90
N LEU A 118 3.80 -6.14 -15.17
CA LEU A 118 3.31 -5.02 -16.00
C LEU A 118 1.79 -5.07 -16.21
N THR A 119 1.21 -6.27 -16.19
CA THR A 119 -0.25 -6.45 -16.27
C THR A 119 -0.94 -6.11 -14.95
N LEU A 120 -0.37 -6.52 -13.82
CA LEU A 120 -0.96 -6.29 -12.49
C LEU A 120 -0.77 -4.86 -11.96
N GLY A 121 0.32 -4.18 -12.35
CA GLY A 121 0.64 -2.84 -11.85
C GLY A 121 -0.51 -1.84 -11.97
N PRO A 122 -1.09 -1.63 -13.18
CA PRO A 122 -2.23 -0.73 -13.35
C PRO A 122 -3.47 -1.13 -12.56
N ILE A 123 -3.72 -2.43 -12.40
CA ILE A 123 -4.88 -2.97 -11.66
C ILE A 123 -4.74 -2.64 -10.17
N VAL A 124 -3.58 -2.94 -9.58
CA VAL A 124 -3.30 -2.66 -8.16
C VAL A 124 -3.37 -1.16 -7.88
N GLU A 125 -2.83 -0.33 -8.76
CA GLU A 125 -2.88 1.13 -8.59
C GLU A 125 -4.31 1.67 -8.70
N HIS A 126 -5.12 1.13 -9.62
CA HIS A 126 -6.53 1.49 -9.73
C HIS A 126 -7.33 1.09 -8.48
N GLU A 127 -7.12 -0.13 -7.97
CA GLU A 127 -7.74 -0.61 -6.72
C GLU A 127 -7.35 0.28 -5.52
N ARG A 128 -6.07 0.67 -5.42
CA ARG A 128 -5.58 1.56 -4.36
C ARG A 128 -6.27 2.93 -4.41
N ARG A 129 -6.34 3.55 -5.59
CA ARG A 129 -7.02 4.85 -5.76
C ARG A 129 -8.52 4.77 -5.46
N ALA A 130 -9.18 3.69 -5.86
CA ALA A 130 -10.59 3.48 -5.55
C ALA A 130 -10.82 3.37 -4.03
N ALA A 131 -9.93 2.66 -3.32
CA ALA A 131 -9.99 2.55 -1.86
C ALA A 131 -9.75 3.91 -1.16
N GLU A 132 -8.80 4.70 -1.63
CA GLU A 132 -8.53 6.05 -1.10
C GLU A 132 -9.72 6.99 -1.28
N MET A 133 -10.33 6.98 -2.48
CA MET A 133 -11.53 7.77 -2.75
C MET A 133 -12.72 7.35 -1.88
N ALA A 134 -12.91 6.04 -1.68
CA ALA A 134 -13.95 5.54 -0.79
C ALA A 134 -13.72 5.96 0.67
N ALA A 135 -12.47 5.90 1.16
CA ALA A 135 -12.11 6.33 2.49
C ALA A 135 -12.31 7.85 2.67
N TYR A 136 -11.95 8.64 1.68
CA TYR A 136 -12.17 10.09 1.67
C TYR A 136 -13.66 10.43 1.76
N LYS A 137 -14.49 9.80 0.93
CA LYS A 137 -15.95 10.00 0.94
C LYS A 137 -16.55 9.67 2.32
N LYS A 138 -16.13 8.54 2.91
CA LYS A 138 -16.58 8.14 4.26
C LYS A 138 -16.21 9.18 5.33
N ARG A 139 -15.01 9.78 5.25
CA ARG A 139 -14.61 10.85 6.18
C ARG A 139 -15.45 12.11 6.01
N GLN A 140 -15.80 12.49 4.78
CA GLN A 140 -16.70 13.62 4.54
C GLN A 140 -18.10 13.38 5.10
N GLU A 141 -18.66 12.18 4.89
CA GLU A 141 -19.97 11.80 5.43
C GLU A 141 -19.95 11.83 6.98
N GLN A 142 -18.89 11.32 7.59
CA GLN A 142 -18.73 11.37 9.05
C GLN A 142 -18.61 12.81 9.58
N ALA A 143 -17.78 13.64 8.94
CA ALA A 143 -17.64 15.05 9.32
C ALA A 143 -18.97 15.83 9.17
N ALA A 144 -19.77 15.51 8.15
CA ALA A 144 -21.09 16.10 7.96
C ALA A 144 -22.07 15.68 9.08
N LEU A 145 -22.03 14.40 9.51
CA LEU A 145 -22.84 13.92 10.64
C LEU A 145 -22.42 14.57 11.97
N GLU A 146 -21.12 14.69 12.22
CA GLU A 146 -20.58 15.36 13.40
C GLU A 146 -20.95 16.86 13.44
N ALA A 147 -20.93 17.53 12.29
CA ALA A 147 -21.36 18.93 12.18
C ALA A 147 -22.87 19.10 12.47
N GLN A 148 -23.70 18.11 12.12
CA GLN A 148 -25.14 18.11 12.46
C GLN A 148 -25.41 17.77 13.93
N GLN A 149 -24.48 17.09 14.61
CA GLN A 149 -24.58 16.73 16.03
C GLN A 149 -23.94 17.76 16.97
N GLN A 150 -23.62 18.97 16.48
CA GLN A 150 -23.17 20.03 17.38
C GLN A 150 -24.21 20.22 18.49
N PRO A 151 -23.79 20.19 19.77
CA PRO A 151 -24.71 20.28 20.88
C PRO A 151 -25.41 21.64 20.86
N VAL A 152 -26.74 21.62 20.81
CA VAL A 152 -27.63 22.78 21.04
C VAL A 152 -27.60 23.18 22.54
N SER A 153 -26.45 23.08 23.22
CA SER A 153 -26.40 23.14 24.69
C SER A 153 -25.23 23.94 25.24
N VAL A 154 -25.06 25.19 24.80
CA VAL A 154 -24.31 26.22 25.57
C VAL A 154 -24.98 27.61 25.54
N GLU A 155 -26.27 27.75 25.20
CA GLU A 155 -26.96 29.05 25.26
C GLU A 155 -28.25 29.09 26.10
N LEU A 156 -28.58 28.02 26.84
CA LEU A 156 -29.77 28.02 27.71
C LEU A 156 -29.52 27.73 29.20
N GLU A 157 -28.28 27.85 29.69
CA GLU A 157 -28.00 27.76 31.13
C GLU A 157 -27.33 28.99 31.76
N ASN A 158 -27.12 30.08 31.02
CA ASN A 158 -26.68 31.36 31.59
C ASN A 158 -27.72 32.50 31.53
N ALA A 159 -28.93 32.23 31.04
CA ALA A 159 -30.01 33.23 30.95
C ALA A 159 -30.76 33.48 32.27
N ASN A 160 -30.18 33.18 33.44
CA ASN A 160 -30.83 33.42 34.74
C ASN A 160 -29.93 34.08 35.80
N LYS A 161 -28.86 34.74 35.37
CA LYS A 161 -28.29 35.89 36.09
C LYS A 161 -28.52 37.12 35.23
N SER A 162 -29.77 37.57 35.16
CA SER A 162 -30.04 38.94 34.74
C SER A 162 -29.32 39.85 35.73
N GLU A 163 -28.23 40.47 35.30
CA GLU A 163 -27.67 41.58 36.06
C GLU A 163 -28.78 42.62 36.26
N PRO A 164 -28.92 43.19 37.46
CA PRO A 164 -29.99 44.13 37.73
C PRO A 164 -29.86 45.31 36.76
N GLU A 165 -30.95 45.69 36.10
CA GLU A 165 -30.95 46.82 35.16
C GLU A 165 -30.33 48.07 35.81
N LEU A 166 -29.54 48.81 35.03
CA LEU A 166 -28.96 50.07 35.49
C LEU A 166 -30.09 51.06 35.80
N THR A 167 -29.96 51.79 36.90
CA THR A 167 -30.85 52.93 37.13
C THR A 167 -30.60 54.02 36.08
N PRO A 168 -31.55 54.95 35.84
CA PRO A 168 -31.35 56.03 34.87
C PRO A 168 -30.07 56.85 35.11
N SER A 169 -29.66 57.06 36.36
CA SER A 169 -28.43 57.77 36.70
C SER A 169 -27.17 56.97 36.35
N GLN A 170 -27.21 55.65 36.54
CA GLN A 170 -26.11 54.76 36.18
C GLN A 170 -25.95 54.66 34.66
N GLN A 171 -27.07 54.58 33.93
CA GLN A 171 -27.05 54.60 32.46
C GLN A 171 -26.43 55.90 31.94
N GLN A 172 -26.80 57.04 32.53
CA GLN A 172 -26.23 58.33 32.15
C GLN A 172 -24.71 58.37 32.41
N CYS A 173 -24.24 57.82 33.52
CA CYS A 173 -22.81 57.70 33.83
C CYS A 173 -22.06 56.87 32.76
N VAL A 174 -22.61 55.73 32.34
CA VAL A 174 -22.01 54.89 31.30
C VAL A 174 -21.98 55.62 29.95
N ASN A 175 -23.07 56.27 29.56
CA ASN A 175 -23.13 57.03 28.31
C ASN A 175 -22.09 58.16 28.29
N THR A 176 -21.89 58.89 29.39
CA THR A 176 -20.85 59.91 29.48
C THR A 176 -19.45 59.31 29.26
N LYS A 177 -19.16 58.15 29.86
CA LYS A 177 -17.87 57.46 29.65
C LYS A 177 -17.68 57.02 28.18
N MET A 178 -18.75 56.55 27.53
CA MET A 178 -18.71 56.21 26.10
C MET A 178 -18.41 57.45 25.23
N ASP A 179 -19.03 58.58 25.56
CA ASP A 179 -18.85 59.83 24.83
C ASP A 179 -17.44 60.39 25.03
N ASP A 180 -16.93 60.41 26.26
CA ASP A 180 -15.57 60.84 26.59
C ASP A 180 -14.53 59.99 25.84
N TYR A 181 -14.72 58.67 25.80
CA TYR A 181 -13.85 57.77 25.05
C TYR A 181 -13.85 58.07 23.55
N ARG A 182 -15.01 58.37 22.96
CA ARG A 182 -15.13 58.72 21.54
C ARG A 182 -14.57 60.11 21.23
N VAL A 183 -14.58 61.04 22.17
CA VAL A 183 -13.89 62.33 22.03
C VAL A 183 -12.38 62.12 21.98
N GLU A 184 -11.84 61.20 22.78
CA GLU A 184 -10.41 60.93 22.85
C GLU A 184 -9.91 60.08 21.65
N VAL A 185 -10.63 59.01 21.31
CA VAL A 185 -10.16 57.98 20.36
C VAL A 185 -10.75 58.15 18.96
N GLY A 186 -11.85 58.89 18.82
CA GLY A 186 -12.56 59.13 17.57
C GLY A 186 -14.01 58.66 17.62
N GLN A 187 -14.88 59.35 16.87
CA GLN A 187 -16.34 59.12 16.91
C GLN A 187 -16.75 57.72 16.47
N ASP A 188 -15.97 57.08 15.59
CA ASP A 188 -16.21 55.74 15.09
C ASP A 188 -15.49 54.64 15.88
N ALA A 189 -14.92 54.97 17.05
CA ALA A 189 -14.22 53.99 17.88
C ALA A 189 -15.16 52.87 18.32
N LEU A 190 -14.75 51.62 18.06
CA LEU A 190 -15.45 50.43 18.52
C LEU A 190 -15.23 50.25 20.02
N ILE A 191 -16.31 50.22 20.79
CA ILE A 191 -16.28 49.98 22.23
C ILE A 191 -16.62 48.50 22.44
N SER A 192 -15.69 47.75 23.02
CA SER A 192 -15.93 46.33 23.31
C SER A 192 -16.92 46.15 24.45
N TYR A 193 -17.58 45.00 24.48
CA TYR A 193 -18.50 44.65 25.56
C TYR A 193 -17.83 44.66 26.94
N ASP A 194 -16.60 44.15 27.02
CA ASP A 194 -15.82 44.13 28.27
C ASP A 194 -15.57 45.54 28.82
N GLN A 195 -15.33 46.51 27.93
CA GLN A 195 -15.12 47.91 28.31
C GLN A 195 -16.40 48.55 28.85
N ILE A 196 -17.55 48.22 28.25
CA ILE A 196 -18.87 48.66 28.73
C ILE A 196 -19.14 48.04 30.10
N SER A 197 -18.93 46.73 30.26
CA SER A 197 -19.16 46.03 31.53
C SER A 197 -18.29 46.58 32.67
N GLU A 198 -17.03 46.94 32.39
CA GLU A 198 -16.17 47.62 33.36
C GLU A 198 -16.77 48.98 33.79
N TRP A 199 -17.25 49.78 32.85
CA TRP A 199 -17.87 51.08 33.14
C TRP A 199 -19.19 50.94 33.91
N GLU A 200 -20.01 49.95 33.58
CA GLU A 200 -21.22 49.64 34.33
C GLU A 200 -20.90 49.30 35.79
N GLY A 201 -19.85 48.49 36.02
CA GLY A 201 -19.35 48.20 37.36
C GLY A 201 -18.91 49.45 38.14
N GLN A 202 -18.17 50.35 37.48
CA GLN A 202 -17.74 51.62 38.08
C GLN A 202 -18.92 52.55 38.39
N CYS A 203 -19.92 52.62 37.50
CA CYS A 203 -21.09 53.48 37.67
C CYS A 203 -22.09 52.95 38.70
N ARG A 204 -22.05 51.66 39.04
CA ARG A 204 -22.85 51.10 40.15
C ARG A 204 -22.28 51.44 41.54
N GLY A 205 -21.00 51.76 41.63
CA GLY A 205 -20.30 52.06 42.88
C GLY A 205 -20.33 53.54 43.33
N ASN A 206 -20.88 54.42 42.50
CA ASN A 206 -21.03 55.87 42.74
C ASN A 206 -22.49 56.26 42.96
#